data_AF-A1RV18-F1
#
_entry.id   AF-A1RV18-F1
#
_cell.length_a   1.000
_cell.length_b   1.000
_cell.length_c   1.000
_cell.angle_alpha   90.00
_cell.angle_beta   90.00
_cell.angle_gamma   90.00
#
_symmetry.space_group_name_H-M   'P 1'
#
loop_
_entity.id
_entity.type
_entity.pdbx_description
1 polymer ?
#
loop_
_entity_poly.entity_id
_entity_poly.type
_entity_poly.pdbx_seq_one_letter_code
_entity_poly.pdbx_strand_id
1 'polypeptide(L)'
;MITTLQRSITFPPIRLKKIDDYVIYITTHEVSLEELKERGFDIGKGKGDITRFLERLKIVEVLNGSVRLTALGRRFVTLKEILGLSIYHALFFQRVPQYRLLVEILKEVREVRREDLYNLVNDRISKMSPTAWVNKVAFKTLLQIAEDLNVAKRNGNIYSFLEDPVERSVIEYYERYGVKIGQSFYVRPDAVIIKECGKEEPPYGLYRVDAVCTVSNIYNIFTE
;
A
#
# COMPACT_ATOMS: atom_id res chain seq x y z
N MET A 1 -7.35 5.86 -20.56
CA MET A 1 -8.44 5.74 -19.57
C MET A 1 -8.52 7.07 -18.82
N ILE A 2 -9.60 7.84 -18.98
CA ILE A 2 -9.77 9.12 -18.27
C ILE A 2 -10.18 8.77 -16.83
N THR A 3 -9.19 8.65 -15.94
CA THR A 3 -9.43 8.56 -14.50
C THR A 3 -10.00 9.89 -14.06
N THR A 4 -11.31 9.97 -13.85
CA THR A 4 -11.96 11.09 -13.16
C THR A 4 -11.39 11.14 -11.74
N LEU A 5 -10.33 11.94 -11.56
CA LEU A 5 -9.70 12.17 -10.27
C LEU A 5 -10.77 12.76 -9.35
N GLN A 6 -11.17 11.97 -8.35
CA GLN A 6 -12.17 12.36 -7.36
C GLN A 6 -11.74 13.71 -6.74
N ARG A 7 -12.65 14.71 -6.78
CA ARG A 7 -12.38 16.14 -6.50
C ARG A 7 -11.56 16.43 -5.24
N SER A 8 -11.68 15.58 -4.23
CA SER A 8 -10.73 15.51 -3.13
C SER A 8 -10.87 14.13 -2.51
N ILE A 9 -9.75 13.40 -2.39
CA ILE A 9 -9.70 12.27 -1.47
C ILE A 9 -9.27 12.89 -0.15
N THR A 10 -10.21 13.06 0.77
CA THR A 10 -9.90 13.27 2.18
C THR A 10 -9.13 12.05 2.65
N PHE A 11 -7.80 12.16 2.63
CA PHE A 11 -6.94 11.22 3.32
C PHE A 11 -7.04 11.58 4.80
N PRO A 12 -7.59 10.69 5.65
CA PRO A 12 -7.76 10.98 7.06
C PRO A 12 -6.37 11.20 7.71
N PRO A 13 -6.24 12.10 8.70
CA PRO A 13 -4.97 12.36 9.37
C PRO A 13 -4.60 11.20 10.31
N ILE A 14 -4.25 10.05 9.74
CA ILE A 14 -4.00 8.79 10.44
C ILE A 14 -2.59 8.28 10.15
N ARG A 15 -1.99 7.61 11.12
CA ARG A 15 -0.70 6.94 10.96
C ARG A 15 -0.91 5.56 10.35
N LEU A 16 0.09 5.06 9.60
CA LEU A 16 0.06 3.72 9.04
C LEU A 16 -0.17 2.66 10.12
N LYS A 17 0.53 2.78 11.26
CA LYS A 17 0.36 1.88 12.40
C LYS A 17 -1.10 1.75 12.84
N LYS A 18 -1.85 2.85 12.89
CA LYS A 18 -3.26 2.82 13.31
C LYS A 18 -4.14 2.09 12.29
N ILE A 19 -3.81 2.17 11.00
CA ILE A 19 -4.47 1.40 9.94
C ILE A 19 -4.14 -0.09 10.10
N ASP A 20 -2.88 -0.44 10.35
CA ASP A 20 -2.45 -1.83 10.54
C ASP A 20 -3.06 -2.46 11.79
N ASP A 21 -3.06 -1.75 12.92
CA ASP A 21 -3.72 -2.17 14.16
C ASP A 21 -5.22 -2.45 13.92
N TYR A 22 -5.90 -1.56 13.18
CA TYR A 22 -7.30 -1.76 12.79
C TYR A 22 -7.47 -3.02 11.93
N VAL A 23 -6.65 -3.20 10.89
CA VAL A 23 -6.75 -4.36 9.98
C VAL A 23 -6.50 -5.66 10.72
N ILE A 24 -5.50 -5.72 11.59
CA ILE A 24 -5.19 -6.90 12.43
C ILE A 24 -6.35 -7.21 13.39
N TYR A 25 -7.03 -6.19 13.90
CA TYR A 25 -8.14 -6.42 14.82
C TYR A 25 -9.34 -7.07 14.12
N ILE A 26 -9.70 -6.59 12.92
CA ILE A 26 -10.85 -7.11 12.17
C ILE A 26 -10.61 -8.44 11.46
N THR A 27 -9.35 -8.90 11.35
CA THR A 27 -9.06 -10.24 10.80
C THR A 27 -9.44 -11.35 11.77
N THR A 28 -9.41 -11.05 13.07
CA THR A 28 -9.56 -12.02 14.16
C THR A 28 -10.92 -11.95 14.83
N HIS A 29 -11.70 -10.89 14.57
CA HIS A 29 -12.98 -10.64 15.23
C HIS A 29 -14.02 -10.12 14.24
N GLU A 30 -15.26 -10.58 14.39
CA GLU A 30 -16.40 -9.89 13.80
C GLU A 30 -16.80 -8.74 14.72
N VAL A 31 -16.60 -7.50 14.26
CA VAL A 31 -16.68 -6.31 15.13
C VAL A 31 -17.68 -5.29 14.61
N SER A 32 -18.39 -4.65 15.52
CA SER A 32 -19.28 -3.54 15.20
C SER A 32 -18.51 -2.22 15.02
N LEU A 33 -19.14 -1.26 14.36
CA LEU A 33 -18.62 0.10 14.24
C LEU A 33 -18.46 0.78 15.61
N GLU A 34 -19.39 0.52 16.53
CA GLU A 34 -19.37 1.05 17.89
C GLU A 34 -18.15 0.52 18.66
N GLU A 35 -17.92 -0.80 18.60
CA GLU A 35 -16.79 -1.43 19.30
C GLU A 35 -15.44 -0.90 18.79
N LEU A 36 -15.29 -0.75 17.47
CA LEU A 36 -14.07 -0.20 16.86
C LEU A 36 -13.75 1.20 17.37
N LYS A 37 -14.77 2.01 17.67
CA LYS A 37 -14.58 3.34 18.25
C LYS A 37 -14.29 3.30 19.74
N GLU A 38 -15.04 2.49 20.49
CA GLU A 38 -14.85 2.35 21.94
C GLU A 38 -13.43 1.88 22.27
N ARG A 39 -12.88 0.99 21.45
CA ARG A 39 -11.50 0.50 21.58
C ARG A 39 -10.45 1.41 20.95
N GLY A 40 -10.86 2.53 20.33
CA GLY A 40 -9.97 3.53 19.75
C GLY A 40 -9.31 3.14 18.43
N PHE A 41 -9.74 2.04 17.80
CA PHE A 41 -9.27 1.62 16.46
C PHE A 41 -9.76 2.55 15.36
N ASP A 42 -10.96 3.12 15.50
CA ASP A 42 -11.50 4.12 14.58
C ASP A 42 -11.74 5.49 15.26
N ILE A 43 -11.90 6.54 14.45
CA ILE A 43 -12.12 7.92 14.88
C ILE A 43 -13.24 8.56 14.05
N GLY A 44 -13.86 9.62 14.56
CA GLY A 44 -14.86 10.39 13.82
C GLY A 44 -16.30 9.90 14.00
N LYS A 45 -17.25 10.65 13.41
CA LYS A 45 -18.69 10.39 13.53
C LYS A 45 -19.17 9.30 12.56
N GLY A 46 -20.29 8.66 12.90
CA GLY A 46 -20.95 7.66 12.04
C GLY A 46 -20.08 6.44 11.80
N LYS A 47 -19.75 6.14 10.55
CA LYS A 47 -18.96 4.96 10.17
C LYS A 47 -17.48 4.98 10.61
N GLY A 48 -16.97 6.14 11.05
CA GLY A 48 -15.54 6.30 11.35
C GLY A 48 -14.68 6.57 10.11
N ASP A 49 -13.57 7.27 10.30
CA ASP A 49 -12.70 7.75 9.22
C ASP A 49 -11.85 6.62 8.63
N ILE A 50 -11.36 5.68 9.46
CA ILE A 50 -10.54 4.55 9.01
C ILE A 50 -11.40 3.53 8.29
N THR A 51 -12.57 3.18 8.83
CA THR A 51 -13.51 2.29 8.15
C THR A 51 -13.93 2.88 6.80
N ARG A 52 -14.29 4.17 6.75
CA ARG A 52 -14.63 4.85 5.46
C ARG A 52 -13.47 4.82 4.48
N PHE A 53 -12.24 5.01 4.96
CA PHE A 53 -11.06 4.98 4.11
C PHE A 53 -10.81 3.59 3.55
N LEU A 54 -10.76 2.55 4.39
CA LEU A 54 -10.53 1.18 3.97
C LEU A 54 -11.64 0.61 3.09
N GLU A 55 -12.89 1.02 3.31
CA GLU A 55 -14.01 0.63 2.45
C GLU A 55 -13.88 1.23 1.05
N ARG A 56 -13.43 2.49 0.94
CA ARG A 56 -13.13 3.11 -0.37
C ARG A 56 -12.00 2.40 -1.11
N LEU A 57 -11.04 1.83 -0.38
CA LEU A 57 -9.99 0.98 -0.93
C LEU A 57 -10.46 -0.46 -1.19
N LYS A 58 -11.75 -0.76 -0.93
CA LYS A 58 -12.38 -2.09 -1.02
C LYS A 58 -11.70 -3.15 -0.15
N ILE A 59 -11.00 -2.78 0.93
CA ILE A 59 -10.39 -3.73 1.87
C ILE A 59 -11.43 -4.27 2.84
N VAL A 60 -12.34 -3.40 3.30
CA VAL A 60 -13.42 -3.76 4.21
C VAL A 60 -14.76 -3.43 3.58
N GLU A 61 -15.80 -4.08 4.07
CA GLU A 61 -17.19 -3.73 3.84
C GLU A 61 -17.92 -3.70 5.18
N VAL A 62 -19.02 -2.94 5.22
CA VAL A 62 -19.88 -2.88 6.41
C VAL A 62 -21.25 -3.42 6.08
N LEU A 63 -21.61 -4.51 6.73
CA LEU A 63 -22.87 -5.22 6.56
C LEU A 63 -23.57 -5.30 7.92
N ASN A 64 -24.80 -4.80 7.98
CA ASN A 64 -25.61 -4.80 9.21
C ASN A 64 -24.91 -4.18 10.44
N GLY A 65 -24.08 -3.15 10.23
CA GLY A 65 -23.33 -2.48 11.31
C GLY A 65 -22.02 -3.17 11.72
N SER A 66 -21.73 -4.34 11.17
CA SER A 66 -20.48 -5.07 11.39
C SER A 66 -19.49 -4.85 10.25
N VAL A 67 -18.21 -4.68 10.60
CA VAL A 67 -17.12 -4.55 9.64
C VAL A 67 -16.54 -5.93 9.33
N ARG A 68 -16.34 -6.22 8.04
CA ARG A 68 -15.73 -7.47 7.58
C ARG A 68 -14.74 -7.22 6.44
N LEU A 69 -13.79 -8.14 6.27
CA LEU A 69 -12.89 -8.12 5.11
C LEU A 69 -13.62 -8.54 3.84
N THR A 70 -13.38 -7.80 2.76
CA THR A 70 -13.79 -8.22 1.41
C THR A 70 -12.90 -9.36 0.89
N ALA A 71 -13.18 -9.88 -0.31
CA ALA A 71 -12.27 -10.80 -0.99
C ALA A 71 -10.87 -10.18 -1.24
N LEU A 72 -10.83 -8.90 -1.64
CA LEU A 72 -9.58 -8.16 -1.80
C LEU A 72 -8.89 -7.95 -0.45
N GLY A 73 -9.66 -7.64 0.60
CA GLY A 73 -9.14 -7.49 1.97
C GLY A 73 -8.50 -8.77 2.51
N ARG A 74 -9.09 -9.94 2.24
CA ARG A 74 -8.49 -11.24 2.61
C ARG A 74 -7.17 -11.48 1.88
N ARG A 75 -7.11 -11.20 0.58
CA ARG A 75 -5.86 -11.26 -0.21
C ARG A 75 -4.80 -10.30 0.32
N PHE A 76 -5.21 -9.06 0.64
CA PHE A 76 -4.34 -8.04 1.23
C PHE A 76 -3.70 -8.54 2.53
N VAL A 77 -4.50 -9.08 3.45
CA VAL A 77 -4.01 -9.60 4.74
C VAL A 77 -3.04 -10.77 4.53
N THR A 78 -3.40 -11.70 3.64
CA THR A 78 -2.54 -12.86 3.32
C THR A 78 -1.17 -12.41 2.81
N LEU A 79 -1.13 -11.45 1.87
CA LEU A 79 0.13 -10.90 1.38
C LEU A 79 0.90 -10.14 2.47
N LYS A 80 0.20 -9.41 3.34
CA LYS A 80 0.78 -8.64 4.44
C LYS A 80 1.47 -9.54 5.47
N GLU A 81 0.95 -10.74 5.71
CA GLU A 81 1.60 -11.74 6.59
C GLU A 81 2.97 -12.18 6.04
N ILE A 82 3.11 -12.21 4.72
CA ILE A 82 4.33 -12.68 4.05
C ILE A 82 5.33 -11.53 3.83
N LEU A 83 4.85 -10.43 3.26
CA LEU A 83 5.68 -9.31 2.77
C LEU A 83 5.64 -8.09 3.70
N GLY A 84 4.93 -8.19 4.83
CA GLY A 84 4.86 -7.15 5.84
C GLY A 84 4.12 -5.90 5.37
N LEU A 85 4.52 -4.75 5.91
CA LEU A 85 3.86 -3.47 5.64
C LEU A 85 4.03 -2.99 4.20
N SER A 86 4.95 -3.54 3.42
CA SER A 86 5.16 -3.16 2.00
C SER A 86 3.89 -3.29 1.16
N ILE A 87 2.96 -4.19 1.54
CA ILE A 87 1.70 -4.37 0.83
C ILE A 87 0.79 -3.12 0.92
N TYR A 88 0.92 -2.31 1.96
CA TYR A 88 0.26 -1.00 1.99
C TYR A 88 0.76 -0.06 0.88
N HIS A 89 2.04 -0.15 0.50
CA HIS A 89 2.56 0.59 -0.64
C HIS A 89 1.83 0.20 -1.92
N ALA A 90 1.75 -1.11 -2.21
CA ALA A 90 1.04 -1.61 -3.40
C ALA A 90 -0.42 -1.16 -3.42
N LEU A 91 -1.12 -1.30 -2.28
CA LEU A 91 -2.51 -0.87 -2.14
C LEU A 91 -2.68 0.63 -2.39
N PHE A 92 -1.90 1.48 -1.72
CA PHE A 92 -2.03 2.93 -1.83
C PHE A 92 -1.57 3.45 -3.19
N PHE A 93 -0.54 2.85 -3.78
CA PHE A 93 -0.07 3.21 -5.12
C PHE A 93 -1.15 2.96 -6.17
N GLN A 94 -1.93 1.89 -6.04
CA GLN A 94 -3.00 1.57 -6.98
C GLN A 94 -4.30 2.34 -6.70
N ARG A 95 -4.66 2.52 -5.43
CA ARG A 95 -5.99 3.04 -5.03
C ARG A 95 -6.02 4.48 -4.55
N VAL A 96 -4.87 5.10 -4.29
CA VAL A 96 -4.77 6.48 -3.80
C VAL A 96 -3.96 7.32 -4.81
N PRO A 97 -4.60 7.95 -5.80
CA PRO A 97 -3.92 8.70 -6.85
C PRO A 97 -2.92 9.75 -6.33
N GLN A 98 -3.25 10.39 -5.21
CA GLN A 98 -2.38 11.39 -4.57
C GLN A 98 -1.10 10.76 -4.00
N TYR A 99 -1.19 9.56 -3.45
CA TYR A 99 -0.04 8.80 -2.98
C TYR A 99 0.83 8.37 -4.16
N ARG A 100 0.21 7.85 -5.23
CA ARG A 100 0.93 7.49 -6.46
C ARG A 100 1.72 8.67 -7.03
N LEU A 101 1.05 9.81 -7.21
CA LEU A 101 1.69 11.03 -7.73
C LEU A 101 2.85 11.50 -6.85
N LEU A 102 2.69 11.46 -5.52
CA LEU A 102 3.76 11.78 -4.58
C LEU A 102 4.99 10.91 -4.81
N VAL A 103 4.80 9.58 -4.91
CA VAL A 103 5.88 8.61 -5.11
C VAL A 103 6.53 8.78 -6.49
N GLU A 104 5.74 8.95 -7.55
CA GLU A 104 6.24 9.15 -8.91
C GLU A 104 7.10 10.42 -9.00
N ILE A 105 6.64 11.52 -8.42
CA ILE A 105 7.41 12.78 -8.39
C ILE A 105 8.71 12.60 -7.60
N LEU A 106 8.67 11.97 -6.42
CA LEU A 106 9.88 11.69 -5.64
C LEU A 106 10.89 10.85 -6.43
N LYS A 107 10.41 9.83 -7.16
CA LYS A 107 11.25 8.98 -8.01
C LYS A 107 11.88 9.76 -9.18
N GLU A 108 11.14 10.70 -9.77
CA GLU A 108 11.62 11.57 -10.85
C GLU A 108 12.68 12.57 -10.37
N VAL A 109 12.39 13.32 -9.29
CA VAL A 109 13.26 14.42 -8.81
C VAL A 109 14.43 13.95 -7.93
N ARG A 110 14.39 12.70 -7.44
CA ARG A 110 15.35 12.04 -6.54
C ARG A 110 15.48 12.66 -5.16
N GLU A 111 15.64 13.98 -5.06
CA GLU A 111 15.78 14.72 -3.83
C GLU A 111 15.10 16.10 -3.95
N VAL A 112 14.29 16.48 -2.96
CA VAL A 112 13.47 17.69 -3.02
C VAL A 112 13.11 18.21 -1.64
N ARG A 113 12.99 19.53 -1.47
CA ARG A 113 12.51 20.11 -0.21
C ARG A 113 11.01 19.85 -0.05
N ARG A 114 10.55 19.72 1.19
CA ARG A 114 9.15 19.43 1.51
C ARG A 114 8.14 20.37 0.84
N GLU A 115 8.40 21.67 0.86
CA GLU A 115 7.47 22.66 0.30
C GLU A 115 7.46 22.58 -1.24
N ASP A 116 8.63 22.40 -1.85
CA ASP A 116 8.75 22.23 -3.31
C ASP A 116 8.03 20.96 -3.77
N LEU A 117 8.14 19.87 -3.01
CA LEU A 117 7.40 18.63 -3.27
C LEU A 117 5.88 18.82 -3.15
N TYR A 118 5.41 19.57 -2.15
CA TYR A 118 4.00 19.91 -2.00
C TYR A 118 3.47 20.69 -3.21
N ASN A 119 4.25 21.65 -3.70
CA ASN A 119 3.91 22.44 -4.88
C ASN A 119 3.90 21.56 -6.14
N LEU A 120 4.93 20.75 -6.37
CA LEU A 120 5.01 19.84 -7.52
C LEU A 120 3.83 18.85 -7.58
N VAL A 121 3.43 18.29 -6.43
CA VAL A 121 2.26 17.41 -6.34
C VAL A 121 0.99 18.15 -6.75
N ASN A 122 0.74 19.33 -6.19
CA ASN A 122 -0.46 20.11 -6.52
C ASN A 122 -0.45 20.65 -7.96
N ASP A 123 0.71 21.00 -8.50
CA ASP A 123 0.88 21.40 -9.89
C ASP A 123 0.55 20.26 -10.85
N ARG A 124 0.93 19.02 -10.52
CA ARG A 124 0.58 17.85 -11.34
C ARG A 124 -0.90 17.49 -11.23
N ILE A 125 -1.48 17.61 -10.03
CA ILE A 125 -2.91 17.40 -9.81
C ILE A 125 -3.74 18.43 -10.59
N SER A 126 -3.39 19.72 -10.53
CA SER A 126 -4.16 20.77 -11.20
C SER A 126 -4.15 20.62 -12.73
N LYS A 127 -3.03 20.14 -13.31
CA LYS A 127 -2.94 19.79 -14.74
C LYS A 127 -3.85 18.63 -15.13
N MET A 128 -4.04 17.65 -14.24
CA MET A 128 -4.91 16.48 -14.49
C MET A 128 -6.38 16.77 -14.19
N SER A 129 -6.65 17.58 -13.18
CA SER A 129 -7.98 17.95 -12.70
C SER A 129 -7.91 19.34 -12.05
N PRO A 130 -8.25 20.42 -12.78
CA PRO A 130 -8.07 21.80 -12.31
C PRO A 130 -8.79 22.17 -11.00
N THR A 131 -9.80 21.40 -10.61
CA THR A 131 -10.58 21.62 -9.37
C THR A 131 -10.12 20.76 -8.20
N ALA A 132 -9.13 19.88 -8.40
CA ALA A 132 -8.62 19.00 -7.36
C ALA A 132 -7.35 19.58 -6.72
N TRP A 133 -7.19 19.38 -5.41
CA TRP A 133 -5.97 19.71 -4.68
C TRP A 133 -5.75 18.74 -3.51
N VAL A 134 -4.52 18.71 -2.99
CA VAL A 134 -4.18 18.07 -1.72
C VAL A 134 -3.87 19.17 -0.71
N ASN A 135 -4.61 19.18 0.40
CA ASN A 135 -4.33 20.11 1.49
C ASN A 135 -3.06 19.71 2.27
N LYS A 136 -2.48 20.65 3.04
CA LYS A 136 -1.24 20.42 3.79
C LYS A 136 -1.30 19.26 4.79
N VAL A 137 -2.47 18.99 5.38
CA VAL A 137 -2.65 17.89 6.35
C VAL A 137 -2.59 16.55 5.64
N ALA A 138 -3.37 16.37 4.57
CA ALA A 138 -3.36 15.16 3.75
C ALA A 138 -1.98 14.91 3.14
N PHE A 139 -1.32 15.96 2.61
CA PHE A 139 0.05 15.84 2.11
C PHE A 139 1.03 15.35 3.18
N LYS A 140 0.98 15.94 4.37
CA LYS A 140 1.82 15.50 5.50
C LYS A 140 1.59 14.04 5.84
N THR A 141 0.34 13.59 5.85
CA THR A 141 0.01 12.19 6.13
C THR A 141 0.52 11.25 5.04
N LEU A 142 0.33 11.59 3.75
CA LEU A 142 0.84 10.80 2.64
C LEU A 142 2.37 10.66 2.68
N LEU A 143 3.06 11.77 2.97
CA LEU A 143 4.51 11.79 3.08
C LEU A 143 4.99 10.97 4.27
N GLN A 144 4.32 11.07 5.42
CA GLN A 144 4.61 10.25 6.59
C GLN A 144 4.40 8.75 6.29
N ILE A 145 3.37 8.38 5.54
CA ILE A 145 3.16 6.99 5.11
C ILE A 145 4.28 6.53 4.16
N ALA A 146 4.75 7.40 3.25
CA ALA A 146 5.90 7.09 2.41
C ALA A 146 7.19 6.89 3.23
N GLU A 147 7.37 7.65 4.32
CA GLU A 147 8.46 7.43 5.30
C GLU A 147 8.29 6.09 6.04
N ASP A 148 7.11 5.83 6.61
CA ASP A 148 6.80 4.60 7.36
C ASP A 148 7.01 3.33 6.51
N LEU A 149 6.81 3.44 5.19
CA LEU A 149 6.99 2.37 4.20
C LEU A 149 8.41 2.31 3.62
N ASN A 150 9.34 3.17 4.04
CA ASN A 150 10.68 3.32 3.48
C ASN A 150 10.71 3.61 1.97
N VAL A 151 9.69 4.27 1.44
CA VAL A 151 9.68 4.79 0.07
C VAL A 151 10.48 6.10 0.00
N ALA A 152 10.38 6.90 1.07
CA ALA A 152 11.03 8.19 1.19
C ALA A 152 11.90 8.25 2.44
N LYS A 153 13.08 8.88 2.33
CA LYS A 153 13.94 9.20 3.46
C LYS A 153 13.93 10.70 3.70
N ARG A 154 13.76 11.08 4.96
CA ARG A 154 13.82 12.48 5.39
C ARG A 154 15.21 12.82 5.92
N ASN A 155 15.80 13.89 5.38
CA ASN A 155 16.99 14.54 5.93
C ASN A 155 16.69 16.02 6.19
N GLY A 156 16.34 16.37 7.44
CA GLY A 156 15.87 17.71 7.78
C GLY A 156 14.55 18.06 7.06
N ASN A 157 14.61 19.00 6.11
CA ASN A 157 13.47 19.41 5.28
C ASN A 157 13.53 18.87 3.85
N ILE A 158 14.51 18.01 3.56
CA ILE A 158 14.73 17.39 2.27
C ILE A 158 14.22 15.95 2.32
N TYR A 159 13.56 15.52 1.25
CA TYR A 159 13.07 14.17 1.06
C TYR A 159 13.70 13.56 -0.17
N SER A 160 14.18 12.33 -0.05
CA SER A 160 14.71 11.56 -1.17
C SER A 160 13.95 10.25 -1.37
N PHE A 161 13.82 9.82 -2.62
CA PHE A 161 13.30 8.50 -2.95
C PHE A 161 14.36 7.44 -2.62
N LEU A 162 13.95 6.37 -1.95
CA LEU A 162 14.81 5.22 -1.65
C LEU A 162 14.69 4.17 -2.76
N GLU A 163 13.67 3.33 -2.67
CA GLU A 163 13.43 2.19 -3.54
C GLU A 163 11.93 1.79 -3.49
N ASP A 164 11.54 0.82 -4.31
CA ASP A 164 10.21 0.21 -4.20
C ASP A 164 10.18 -0.79 -3.03
N PRO A 165 9.38 -0.55 -1.97
CA PRO A 165 9.35 -1.42 -0.80
C PRO A 165 8.74 -2.80 -1.07
N VAL A 166 7.90 -2.94 -2.10
CA VAL A 166 7.34 -4.23 -2.50
C VAL A 166 8.44 -5.06 -3.17
N GLU A 167 9.20 -4.44 -4.09
CA GLU A 167 10.36 -5.08 -4.72
C GLU A 167 11.38 -5.54 -3.69
N ARG A 168 11.77 -4.66 -2.76
CA ARG A 168 12.67 -5.03 -1.67
C ARG A 168 12.14 -6.20 -0.85
N SER A 169 10.88 -6.16 -0.43
CA SER A 169 10.30 -7.21 0.43
C SER A 169 10.20 -8.56 -0.28
N VAL A 170 9.93 -8.56 -1.59
CA VAL A 170 9.93 -9.79 -2.42
C VAL A 170 11.34 -10.37 -2.50
N ILE A 171 12.36 -9.55 -2.74
CA ILE A 171 13.76 -9.99 -2.78
C ILE A 171 14.17 -10.55 -1.41
N GLU A 172 13.90 -9.83 -0.32
CA GLU A 172 14.21 -10.28 1.04
C GLU A 172 13.51 -11.61 1.40
N TYR A 173 12.26 -11.79 0.96
CA TYR A 173 11.53 -13.04 1.13
C TYR A 173 12.22 -14.19 0.37
N TYR A 174 12.58 -13.98 -0.90
CA TYR A 174 13.28 -15.00 -1.69
C TYR A 174 14.68 -15.31 -1.17
N GLU A 175 15.40 -14.32 -0.64
CA GLU A 175 16.70 -14.54 0.01
C GLU A 175 16.58 -15.34 1.31
N ARG A 176 15.48 -15.15 2.06
CA ARG A 176 15.25 -15.85 3.34
C ARG A 176 14.77 -17.28 3.16
N TYR A 177 13.85 -17.52 2.23
CA TYR A 177 13.16 -18.80 2.09
C TYR A 177 13.55 -19.59 0.84
N GLY A 178 14.38 -19.01 -0.03
CA GLY A 178 14.83 -19.62 -1.26
C GLY A 178 16.32 -19.95 -1.28
N VAL A 179 16.75 -20.54 -2.39
CA VAL A 179 18.14 -20.79 -2.73
C VAL A 179 18.47 -19.96 -3.96
N LYS A 180 19.55 -19.19 -3.90
CA LYS A 180 20.05 -18.40 -5.03
C LYS A 180 21.07 -19.22 -5.82
N ILE A 181 20.78 -19.47 -7.10
CA ILE A 181 21.70 -20.15 -8.02
C ILE A 181 21.93 -19.22 -9.22
N GLY A 182 23.14 -18.69 -9.34
CA GLY A 182 23.46 -17.65 -10.31
C GLY A 182 22.64 -16.38 -10.05
N GLN A 183 21.88 -15.94 -11.04
CA GLN A 183 20.98 -14.77 -10.95
C GLN A 183 19.53 -15.13 -10.62
N SER A 184 19.21 -16.41 -10.39
CA SER A 184 17.84 -16.87 -10.18
C SER A 184 17.60 -17.34 -8.74
N PHE A 185 16.39 -17.10 -8.26
CA PHE A 185 15.91 -17.59 -6.98
C PHE A 185 15.06 -18.84 -7.18
N TYR A 186 15.21 -19.80 -6.28
CA TYR A 186 14.48 -21.06 -6.26
C TYR A 186 13.79 -21.20 -4.91
N VAL A 187 12.47 -21.30 -4.91
CA VAL A 187 11.67 -21.36 -3.68
C VAL A 187 10.74 -22.57 -3.72
N ARG A 188 10.33 -23.05 -2.54
CA ARG A 188 9.23 -24.03 -2.47
C ARG A 188 7.94 -23.37 -2.96
N PRO A 189 7.01 -24.14 -3.55
CA PRO A 189 5.71 -23.60 -3.96
C PRO A 189 4.94 -23.08 -2.74
N ASP A 190 4.92 -21.76 -2.60
CA ASP A 190 3.99 -20.99 -1.78
C ASP A 190 2.84 -20.50 -2.69
N ALA A 191 1.62 -20.85 -2.31
CA ALA A 191 0.41 -20.58 -3.09
C ALA A 191 0.13 -19.08 -3.32
N VAL A 192 0.77 -18.19 -2.55
CA VAL A 192 0.44 -16.76 -2.57
C VAL A 192 1.22 -15.97 -3.62
N ILE A 193 2.45 -16.39 -3.96
CA ILE A 193 3.37 -15.59 -4.78
C ILE A 193 3.68 -16.24 -6.15
N ILE A 194 3.63 -17.58 -6.23
CA ILE A 194 4.43 -18.33 -7.21
C ILE A 194 3.63 -18.85 -8.42
N LYS A 195 2.30 -18.84 -8.37
CA LYS A 195 1.49 -19.66 -9.30
C LYS A 195 1.69 -19.33 -10.79
N GLU A 196 1.96 -18.07 -11.12
CA GLU A 196 2.15 -17.62 -12.52
C GLU A 196 3.58 -17.10 -12.78
N CYS A 197 4.33 -16.76 -11.74
CA CYS A 197 5.68 -16.20 -11.84
C CYS A 197 6.79 -17.20 -11.49
N GLY A 198 6.42 -18.45 -11.21
CA GLY A 198 7.35 -19.54 -10.94
C GLY A 198 7.19 -20.68 -11.92
N LYS A 199 8.32 -21.26 -12.33
CA LYS A 199 8.36 -22.50 -13.11
C LYS A 199 9.12 -23.55 -12.34
N GLU A 200 8.54 -24.75 -12.23
CA GLU A 200 9.27 -25.88 -11.66
C GLU A 200 10.46 -26.21 -12.57
N GLU A 201 11.66 -26.18 -12.00
CA GLU A 201 12.91 -26.54 -12.66
C GLU A 201 13.68 -27.51 -11.76
N PRO A 202 14.49 -28.43 -12.32
CA PRO A 202 15.33 -29.30 -11.51
C PRO A 202 16.22 -28.50 -10.54
N PRO A 203 16.35 -28.91 -9.27
CA PRO A 203 15.82 -30.13 -8.67
C PRO A 203 14.31 -30.04 -8.34
N TYR A 204 13.58 -31.14 -8.57
CA TYR A 204 12.13 -31.25 -8.39
C TYR A 204 11.66 -30.74 -7.01
N GLY A 205 10.52 -30.04 -6.99
CA GLY A 205 9.97 -29.42 -5.78
C GLY A 205 10.48 -28.00 -5.48
N LEU A 206 11.33 -27.41 -6.33
CA LEU A 206 11.68 -25.99 -6.30
C LEU A 206 11.21 -25.29 -7.58
N TYR A 207 10.74 -24.05 -7.40
CA TYR A 207 10.27 -23.19 -8.47
C TYR A 207 11.28 -22.08 -8.67
N ARG A 208 11.80 -21.98 -9.89
CA ARG A 208 12.54 -20.79 -10.32
C ARG A 208 11.55 -19.64 -10.45
N VAL A 209 11.78 -18.57 -9.69
CA VAL A 209 10.87 -17.42 -9.62
C VAL A 209 11.43 -16.19 -10.32
N ASP A 210 10.54 -15.47 -10.98
CA ASP A 210 10.79 -14.15 -11.55
C ASP A 210 10.29 -13.06 -10.58
N ALA A 211 11.22 -12.33 -9.97
CA ALA A 211 10.92 -11.26 -9.03
C ALA A 211 10.19 -10.08 -9.69
N VAL A 212 10.50 -9.77 -10.95
CA VAL A 212 9.85 -8.66 -11.67
C VAL A 212 8.39 -9.02 -11.98
N CYS A 213 8.15 -10.24 -12.46
CA CYS A 213 6.80 -10.78 -12.62
C CYS A 213 6.03 -10.74 -11.30
N THR A 214 6.66 -11.19 -10.23
CA THR A 214 6.06 -11.25 -8.89
C THR A 214 5.60 -9.87 -8.41
N VAL A 215 6.49 -8.89 -8.46
CA VAL A 215 6.18 -7.51 -8.05
C VAL A 215 5.04 -6.94 -8.90
N SER A 216 5.09 -7.13 -10.22
CA SER A 216 4.02 -6.68 -11.12
C SER A 216 2.67 -7.30 -10.76
N ASN A 217 2.63 -8.61 -10.51
CA ASN A 217 1.40 -9.30 -10.12
C ASN A 217 0.86 -8.83 -8.77
N ILE A 218 1.71 -8.54 -7.79
CA ILE A 218 1.27 -7.97 -6.51
C ILE A 218 0.57 -6.62 -6.71
N TYR A 219 1.12 -5.74 -7.55
CA TYR A 219 0.46 -4.47 -7.88
C TYR A 219 -0.86 -4.69 -8.61
N ASN A 220 -0.92 -5.62 -9.56
CA ASN A 220 -2.11 -5.90 -10.36
C ASN A 220 -3.30 -6.41 -9.51
N ILE A 221 -3.03 -7.11 -8.40
CA ILE A 221 -4.08 -7.54 -7.45
C ILE A 221 -4.92 -6.35 -6.96
N PHE A 222 -4.31 -5.17 -6.82
CA PHE A 222 -4.97 -3.98 -6.28
C PHE A 222 -5.57 -3.07 -7.35
N THR A 223 -5.61 -3.46 -8.62
CA THR A 223 -6.16 -2.63 -9.70
C THR A 223 -7.68 -2.80 -9.87
N GLU A 224 -8.28 -3.91 -9.41
CA GLU A 224 -9.70 -4.31 -9.60
C GLU A 224 -10.71 -3.72 -8.57
#